data_AF-A0A523CZF7-F1
#
_entry.id   AF-A0A523CZF7-F1
#
_cell.length_a   1.000
_cell.length_b   1.000
_cell.length_c   1.000
_cell.angle_alpha   90.00
_cell.angle_beta   90.00
_cell.angle_gamma   90.00
#
_symmetry.space_group_name_H-M   'P 1'
#
loop_
_entity.id
_entity.type
_entity.pdbx_description
1 polymer ?
#
loop_
_entity_poly.entity_id
_entity_poly.type
_entity_poly.pdbx_seq_one_letter_code
_entity_poly.pdbx_strand_id
1 'polypeptide(L)'
;MQQQEQEKVQLKEEVELEIEAEYMLESPVRCANCKEDFDTVHVVRLLRTKTNFTSTLPRRGYMVVCPNCRSVLSAGLGSRMALV
;
A
#
# COMPACT_ATOMS: atom_id res chain seq x y z
N MET A 1 -35.73 31.08 0.63
CA MET A 1 -35.12 31.22 1.96
C MET A 1 -35.00 29.84 2.56
N GLN A 2 -33.76 29.42 2.84
CA GLN A 2 -33.36 28.58 4.00
C GLN A 2 -33.87 27.12 3.94
N GLN A 3 -33.06 26.08 3.78
CA GLN A 3 -31.75 25.76 4.34
C GLN A 3 -31.01 24.82 3.32
N GLN A 4 -29.80 25.09 2.85
CA GLN A 4 -28.50 25.08 3.57
C GLN A 4 -28.15 23.66 4.05
N GLU A 5 -27.19 23.02 3.37
CA GLU A 5 -25.79 22.90 3.86
C GLU A 5 -25.66 21.87 4.97
N GLN A 6 -25.59 20.58 4.62
CA GLN A 6 -25.02 19.56 5.51
C GLN A 6 -24.19 18.60 4.62
N GLU A 7 -22.96 19.00 4.26
CA GLU A 7 -21.75 18.67 5.05
C GLU A 7 -21.22 17.30 4.58
N LYS A 8 -20.48 17.22 3.46
CA LYS A 8 -19.03 17.51 3.42
C LYS A 8 -18.27 16.98 4.64
N VAL A 9 -18.58 15.78 5.10
CA VAL A 9 -17.66 14.98 5.92
C VAL A 9 -16.66 14.36 4.93
N GLN A 10 -15.64 15.08 4.46
CA GLN A 10 -14.37 15.24 5.18
C GLN A 10 -13.96 13.96 5.90
N LEU A 11 -13.74 12.91 5.13
CA LEU A 11 -12.81 11.85 5.50
C LEU A 11 -11.77 11.74 4.39
N LYS A 12 -11.00 12.83 4.21
CA LYS A 12 -9.54 12.63 4.13
C LYS A 12 -9.12 12.29 5.57
N GLU A 13 -9.49 11.10 6.03
CA GLU A 13 -8.65 10.46 7.04
C GLU A 13 -7.28 10.48 6.40
N GLU A 14 -6.36 11.20 7.01
CA GLU A 14 -4.96 10.85 6.91
C GLU A 14 -4.90 9.42 7.44
N VAL A 15 -5.15 8.46 6.55
CA VAL A 15 -5.02 7.04 6.86
C VAL A 15 -3.54 6.89 7.12
N GLU A 16 -3.20 6.93 8.39
CA GLU A 16 -1.93 6.51 8.92
C GLU A 16 -1.82 5.05 8.49
N LEU A 17 -1.06 4.82 7.42
CA LEU A 17 -0.93 3.48 6.86
C LEU A 17 -0.21 2.66 7.91
N GLU A 18 -0.87 1.63 8.42
CA GLU A 18 -0.22 0.61 9.23
C GLU A 18 0.81 -0.10 8.34
N ILE A 19 2.08 0.28 8.52
CA ILE A 19 3.22 -0.34 7.87
C ILE A 19 3.51 -1.63 8.63
N GLU A 20 3.33 -2.77 7.96
CA GLU A 20 3.64 -4.09 8.55
C GLU A 20 5.16 -4.29 8.65
N ALA A 21 5.90 -3.80 7.66
CA ALA A 21 7.35 -3.87 7.65
C ALA A 21 7.96 -2.76 6.80
N GLU A 22 9.16 -2.32 7.19
CA GLU A 22 10.05 -1.47 6.40
C GLU A 22 11.30 -2.28 6.03
N TYR A 23 11.68 -2.23 4.76
CA TYR A 23 12.90 -2.87 4.27
C TYR A 23 13.83 -1.81 3.70
N MET A 24 15.11 -1.89 4.04
CA MET A 24 16.16 -1.09 3.41
C MET A 24 16.60 -1.74 2.10
N LEU A 25 16.82 -0.92 1.08
CA LEU A 25 17.38 -1.29 -0.21
C LEU A 25 18.91 -1.22 -0.13
N GLU A 26 19.58 -2.09 -0.86
CA GLU A 26 21.05 -2.07 -0.95
C GLU A 26 21.59 -0.80 -1.63
N SER A 27 20.77 -0.19 -2.49
CA SER A 27 21.08 1.09 -3.13
C SER A 27 19.82 1.94 -3.27
N PRO A 28 19.94 3.28 -3.21
CA PRO A 28 18.81 4.18 -3.45
C PRO A 28 18.27 4.00 -4.87
N VAL A 29 16.94 4.02 -5.00
CA VAL A 29 16.25 3.94 -6.29
C VAL A 29 15.26 5.09 -6.43
N ARG A 30 14.99 5.46 -7.69
CA ARG A 30 14.08 6.57 -8.00
C ARG A 30 12.67 6.08 -8.25
N CYS A 31 11.69 6.68 -7.57
CA CYS A 31 10.28 6.33 -7.76
C CYS A 31 9.78 6.69 -9.16
N ALA A 32 9.15 5.74 -9.85
CA ALA A 32 8.54 5.98 -11.16
C ALA A 32 7.38 7.00 -11.09
N ASN A 33 6.68 7.08 -9.96
CA ASN A 33 5.51 7.93 -9.76
C ASN A 33 5.88 9.34 -9.28
N CYS A 34 6.50 9.50 -8.11
CA CYS A 34 6.84 10.82 -7.56
C CYS A 34 8.21 11.37 -7.95
N LYS A 35 9.07 10.56 -8.60
CA LYS A 35 10.42 10.95 -9.02
C LYS A 35 11.39 11.29 -7.88
N GLU A 36 11.03 11.01 -6.64
CA GLU A 36 11.92 11.12 -5.48
C GLU A 36 12.75 9.85 -5.33
N ASP A 37 13.97 10.01 -4.81
CA ASP A 37 14.85 8.91 -4.47
C ASP A 37 14.49 8.37 -3.08
N PHE A 38 14.57 7.06 -2.91
CA PHE A 38 14.34 6.38 -1.64
C PHE A 38 15.28 5.19 -1.49
N ASP A 39 15.66 4.91 -0.25
CA ASP A 39 16.50 3.79 0.16
C ASP A 39 15.73 2.78 1.01
N THR A 40 14.45 3.02 1.29
CA THR A 40 13.56 2.10 2.01
C THR A 40 12.26 1.85 1.27
N VAL A 41 11.62 0.72 1.53
CA VAL A 41 10.28 0.38 1.03
C VAL A 41 9.38 -0.02 2.18
N HIS A 42 8.10 0.35 2.07
CA HIS A 42 7.09 -0.04 3.05
C HIS A 42 6.27 -1.19 2.52
N VAL A 43 5.94 -2.10 3.42
CA VAL A 43 5.05 -3.23 3.17
C VAL A 43 3.78 -3.01 3.94
N VAL A 44 2.67 -3.00 3.21
CA VAL A 44 1.34 -2.91 3.78
C VAL A 44 0.62 -4.25 3.63
N ARG A 45 -0.11 -4.62 4.67
CA ARG A 45 -0.88 -5.85 4.68
C ARG A 45 -2.21 -5.67 3.98
N LEU A 46 -2.55 -6.60 3.09
CA LEU A 46 -3.88 -6.64 2.48
C LEU A 46 -4.87 -7.26 3.45
N LEU A 47 -5.88 -6.48 3.85
CA LEU A 47 -6.99 -6.93 4.66
C LEU A 47 -8.18 -7.27 3.78
N ARG A 48 -8.73 -8.47 3.96
CA ARG A 48 -9.96 -8.90 3.29
C ARG A 48 -11.15 -8.35 4.06
N THR A 49 -11.83 -7.34 3.51
CA THR A 49 -12.93 -6.64 4.19
C THR A 49 -14.32 -7.09 3.73
N LYS A 50 -14.51 -7.39 2.43
CA LYS A 50 -15.81 -7.82 1.87
C LYS A 50 -15.63 -8.99 0.91
N THR A 51 -16.58 -9.91 0.93
CA THR A 51 -16.57 -11.12 0.11
C THR A 51 -17.98 -11.68 0.00
N ASN A 52 -18.48 -11.86 -1.23
CA ASN A 52 -19.86 -12.29 -1.49
C ASN A 52 -20.02 -13.81 -1.66
N PHE A 53 -18.97 -14.61 -1.41
CA PHE A 53 -18.99 -16.07 -1.57
C PHE A 53 -17.86 -16.75 -0.78
N THR A 54 -17.92 -18.08 -0.65
CA THR A 54 -16.80 -18.91 -0.14
C THR A 54 -15.66 -18.92 -1.15
N SER A 55 -14.80 -17.90 -1.08
CA SER A 55 -13.67 -17.73 -2.00
C SER A 55 -12.40 -18.45 -1.53
N THR A 56 -11.75 -19.16 -2.45
CA THR A 56 -10.38 -19.70 -2.32
C THR A 56 -9.29 -18.62 -2.43
N LEU A 57 -9.67 -17.35 -2.61
CA LEU A 57 -8.71 -16.26 -2.70
C LEU A 57 -7.83 -16.17 -1.44
N PRO A 58 -6.53 -15.85 -1.61
CA PRO A 58 -5.57 -15.77 -0.51
C PRO A 58 -6.07 -14.87 0.61
N ARG A 59 -6.03 -15.38 1.85
CA ARG A 59 -6.46 -14.64 3.05
C ARG A 59 -5.39 -13.71 3.60
N ARG A 60 -4.17 -13.79 3.07
CA ARG A 60 -3.02 -12.99 3.46
C ARG A 60 -2.30 -12.59 2.19
N GLY A 61 -2.04 -11.29 2.06
CA GLY A 61 -1.26 -10.72 0.98
C GLY A 61 -0.56 -9.50 1.51
N TYR A 62 0.55 -9.16 0.87
CA TYR A 62 1.33 -7.97 1.17
C TYR A 62 1.52 -7.19 -0.11
N MET A 63 1.66 -5.88 0.02
CA MET A 63 1.91 -4.99 -1.09
C MET A 63 3.07 -4.08 -0.71
N VAL A 64 4.03 -3.96 -1.62
CA VAL A 64 5.17 -3.05 -1.45
C VAL A 64 4.80 -1.69 -2.04
N VAL A 65 5.05 -0.63 -1.29
CA VAL A 65 4.72 0.74 -1.68
C VAL A 65 5.92 1.67 -1.51
N CYS A 66 5.94 2.74 -2.31
CA CYS A 66 6.91 3.82 -2.15
C CYS A 66 6.67 4.53 -0.81
N PRO A 67 7.72 4.78 0.01
CA PRO A 67 7.55 5.44 1.31
C PRO A 67 7.03 6.88 1.19
N ASN A 68 7.35 7.56 0.08
CA ASN A 68 7.05 8.99 -0.07
C ASN A 68 5.65 9.22 -0.64
N CYS A 69 5.31 8.55 -1.75
CA CYS A 69 4.04 8.79 -2.46
C CYS A 69 3.05 7.63 -2.40
N ARG A 70 3.40 6.53 -1.72
CA ARG A 70 2.54 5.36 -1.49
C ARG A 70 2.08 4.66 -2.77
N SER A 71 2.71 4.94 -3.90
CA SER A 71 2.44 4.22 -5.15
C SER A 71 2.85 2.75 -5.00
N VAL A 72 2.03 1.85 -5.52
CA VAL A 72 2.34 0.41 -5.56
C VAL A 72 3.60 0.19 -6.40
N LEU A 73 4.56 -0.52 -5.82
CA LEU A 73 5.79 -0.90 -6.51
C LEU A 73 5.65 -2.33 -7.05
N SER A 74 6.12 -2.56 -8.27
CA SER A 74 6.27 -3.89 -8.84
C SER A 74 7.49 -4.59 -8.24
N ALA A 75 7.50 -4.78 -6.92
CA ALA A 75 8.59 -5.41 -6.19
C ALA A 75 8.13 -6.76 -5.63
N GLY A 76 8.93 -7.80 -5.85
CA GLY A 76 8.75 -9.10 -5.22
C GLY A 76 9.63 -9.21 -3.99
N LEU A 77 9.06 -9.46 -2.81
CA LEU A 77 9.82 -9.88 -1.65
C LEU A 77 10.03 -11.39 -1.76
N GLY A 78 11.23 -11.78 -2.17
CA GLY A 78 11.53 -13.17 -2.49
C GLY A 78 11.62 -14.04 -1.24
N SER A 79 10.58 -14.84 -0.95
CA SER A 79 10.77 -16.12 -0.29
C SER A 79 11.12 -17.14 -1.37
N ARG A 80 12.41 -17.25 -1.69
CA ARG A 80 13.03 -18.26 -2.57
C ARG A 80 12.22 -18.56 -3.84
N MET A 81 12.43 -17.80 -4.92
CA MET A 81 11.99 -18.23 -6.24
C MET A 81 12.67 -19.57 -6.56
N ALA A 82 11.94 -20.67 -6.48
CA ALA A 82 12.31 -21.88 -7.19
C ALA A 82 12.20 -21.54 -8.68
N LEU A 83 13.34 -21.37 -9.35
CA LEU A 83 13.44 -21.56 -10.78
C LEU A 83 13.03 -23.02 -11.04
N VAL A 84 11.83 -23.21 -11.57
CA VAL A 84 11.38 -24.47 -12.16
C VAL A 84 11.57 -24.35 -13.67
#